data_AF-A0A0G1MP26-F1
#
_entry.id   AF-A0A0G1MP26-F1
#
_cell.length_a   1.000
_cell.length_b   1.000
_cell.length_c   1.000
_cell.angle_alpha   90.00
_cell.angle_beta   90.00
_cell.angle_gamma   90.00
#
_symmetry.space_group_name_H-M   'P 1'
#
loop_
_entity.id
_entity.type
_entity.pdbx_description
1 polymer ?
#
loop_
_entity_poly.entity_id
_entity_poly.type
_entity_poly.pdbx_seq_one_letter_code
_entity_poly.pdbx_strand_id
1 'polypeptide(L)'
;MAKIIRRVRRHLTGLKREILRQMLTLATSGFGLVAALAWNELIKEVVANYIKPLAGKDSGLISLLIYAVLITLLAVLVTYNLTKLVRRN
;
A
#
# COMPACT_ATOMS: atom_id res chain seq x y z
N MET A 1 21.71 36.36 26.04
CA MET A 1 22.27 35.48 24.99
C MET A 1 21.78 34.01 25.07
N ALA A 2 21.98 33.30 26.18
CA ALA A 2 21.68 31.86 26.29
C ALA A 2 20.21 31.44 26.00
N LYS A 3 19.22 32.28 26.35
CA LYS A 3 17.79 32.01 26.08
C LYS A 3 17.48 31.99 24.57
N ILE A 4 18.15 32.82 23.78
CA ILE A 4 17.97 32.89 22.31
C ILE A 4 18.54 31.63 21.66
N ILE A 5 19.76 31.23 22.06
CA ILE A 5 20.42 30.01 21.56
C ILE A 5 19.58 28.76 21.87
N ARG A 6 19.03 28.63 23.09
CA ARG A 6 18.10 27.54 23.46
C ARG A 6 16.78 27.57 22.70
N ARG A 7 16.32 28.75 22.24
CA ARG A 7 15.10 28.87 21.45
C ARG A 7 15.36 28.43 20.01
N VAL A 8 16.44 28.91 19.39
CA VAL A 8 16.84 28.52 18.02
C VAL A 8 17.05 27.01 17.91
N ARG A 9 17.80 26.40 18.84
CA ARG A 9 18.03 24.94 18.83
C ARG A 9 16.74 24.11 18.82
N ARG A 10 15.73 24.54 19.60
CA ARG A 10 14.41 23.87 19.64
C ARG A 10 13.64 23.97 18.33
N HIS A 11 13.74 25.11 17.63
CA HIS A 11 13.11 25.29 16.33
C HIS A 11 13.78 24.42 15.27
N LEU A 12 15.11 24.32 15.28
CA LEU A 12 15.85 23.44 14.37
C LEU A 12 15.51 21.96 14.58
N THR A 13 15.37 21.50 15.83
CA THR A 13 14.95 20.12 16.11
C THR A 13 13.50 19.87 15.70
N GLY A 14 12.61 20.86 15.86
CA GLY A 14 11.22 20.78 15.40
C GLY A 14 11.14 20.68 13.88
N LEU A 15 11.89 21.54 13.17
CA LEU A 15 11.98 21.54 11.72
C LEU A 15 12.52 20.21 11.17
N LYS A 16 13.61 19.70 11.75
CA LYS A 16 14.16 18.39 11.34
C LYS A 16 13.12 17.27 11.50
N ARG A 17 12.36 17.27 12.60
CA ARG A 17 11.31 16.27 12.83
C ARG A 17 10.19 16.37 11.79
N GLU A 18 9.79 17.58 11.43
CA GLU A 18 8.73 17.80 10.45
C GLU A 18 9.16 17.39 9.03
N ILE A 19 10.39 17.71 8.63
CA ILE A 19 10.96 17.25 7.36
C ILE A 19 10.97 15.71 7.31
N LEU A 20 11.42 15.05 8.38
CA LEU A 20 11.42 13.58 8.43
C LEU A 20 10.00 13.00 8.33
N ARG A 21 9.00 13.63 8.96
CA ARG A 21 7.60 13.20 8.83
C ARG A 21 7.07 13.35 7.40
N GLN A 22 7.38 14.47 6.74
CA GLN A 22 6.98 14.69 5.35
C GLN A 22 7.67 13.72 4.41
N MET A 23 8.98 13.47 4.60
CA MET A 23 9.72 12.48 3.82
C MET A 23 9.14 11.08 4.00
N LEU A 24 8.84 10.68 5.24
CA LEU A 24 8.19 9.41 5.52
C LEU A 24 6.84 9.33 4.80
N THR A 25 6.01 10.36 4.89
CA THR A 25 4.69 10.41 4.23
C THR A 25 4.82 10.28 2.71
N LEU A 26 5.72 11.04 2.08
CA LEU A 26 5.96 10.95 0.64
C LEU A 26 6.46 9.57 0.24
N ALA A 27 7.43 9.01 0.97
CA ALA A 27 7.98 7.70 0.69
C ALA A 27 6.91 6.62 0.84
N THR A 28 6.16 6.60 1.94
CA THR A 28 5.10 5.60 2.17
C THR A 28 3.99 5.70 1.15
N SER A 29 3.60 6.91 0.74
CA SER A 29 2.58 7.11 -0.30
C SER A 29 3.08 6.64 -1.66
N GLY A 30 4.32 6.99 -2.04
CA GLY A 30 4.94 6.54 -3.29
C GLY A 30 5.07 5.02 -3.35
N PHE A 31 5.61 4.40 -2.29
CA PHE A 31 5.71 2.94 -2.20
C PHE A 31 4.34 2.25 -2.14
N GLY A 32 3.35 2.86 -1.48
CA GLY A 32 1.98 2.36 -1.46
C GLY A 32 1.37 2.28 -2.86
N LEU A 33 1.60 3.31 -3.69
CA LEU A 33 1.16 3.31 -5.09
C LEU A 33 1.88 2.22 -5.90
N VAL A 34 3.20 2.13 -5.79
CA VAL A 34 3.99 1.11 -6.50
C VAL A 34 3.56 -0.30 -6.10
N ALA A 35 3.33 -0.53 -4.81
CA ALA A 35 2.86 -1.81 -4.29
C ALA A 35 1.46 -2.17 -4.82
N ALA A 36 0.53 -1.21 -4.86
CA ALA A 36 -0.80 -1.42 -5.41
C ALA A 36 -0.75 -1.80 -6.90
N LEU A 37 0.11 -1.13 -7.68
CA LEU A 37 0.32 -1.44 -9.09
C LEU A 37 0.93 -2.84 -9.29
N ALA A 38 1.94 -3.19 -8.49
CA ALA A 38 2.60 -4.49 -8.57
C ALA A 38 1.65 -5.66 -8.25
N TRP A 39 0.80 -5.51 -7.22
CA TRP A 39 -0.20 -6.53 -6.89
C TRP A 39 -1.27 -6.68 -7.98
N ASN A 40 -1.74 -5.56 -8.54
CA ASN A 40 -2.69 -5.58 -9.65
C ASN A 40 -2.11 -6.33 -10.86
N GLU A 41 -0.86 -6.06 -11.22
CA GLU A 41 -0.20 -6.72 -12.35
C GLU A 41 0.02 -8.22 -12.07
N LEU A 42 0.50 -8.56 -10.87
CA LEU A 42 0.69 -9.95 -10.47
C LEU A 42 -0.60 -10.77 -10.56
N ILE A 43 -1.72 -10.25 -10.04
CA ILE A 43 -2.99 -10.97 -10.08
C ILE A 43 -3.46 -11.15 -11.53
N LYS A 44 -3.31 -10.13 -12.38
CA LYS A 44 -3.66 -10.24 -13.80
C LYS A 44 -2.83 -11.30 -14.51
N GLU A 45 -1.52 -11.30 -14.32
CA GLU A 45 -0.61 -12.29 -14.90
C GLU A 45 -0.91 -13.70 -14.38
N VAL A 46 -1.21 -13.84 -13.09
CA VAL A 46 -1.63 -15.13 -12.52
C VAL A 46 -2.90 -15.63 -13.19
N VAL A 47 -3.89 -14.75 -13.36
CA VAL A 47 -5.15 -15.11 -14.01
C VAL A 47 -4.94 -15.40 -15.51
N ALA A 48 -4.09 -14.66 -16.20
CA ALA A 48 -3.83 -14.84 -17.62
C ALA A 48 -3.04 -16.13 -17.92
N ASN A 49 -2.02 -16.44 -17.12
CA ASN A 49 -1.10 -17.55 -17.40
C ASN A 49 -1.52 -18.86 -16.75
N TYR A 50 -2.18 -18.82 -15.59
CA TYR A 50 -2.55 -20.04 -14.85
C TYR A 50 -4.04 -20.34 -14.91
N ILE A 51 -4.91 -19.33 -14.94
CA ILE A 51 -6.37 -19.55 -14.87
C ILE A 51 -7.01 -19.65 -16.26
N LYS A 52 -6.72 -18.71 -17.18
CA LYS A 52 -7.29 -18.69 -18.54
C LYS A 52 -7.07 -19.99 -19.33
N PRO A 53 -5.86 -20.60 -19.35
CA PRO A 53 -5.63 -21.83 -20.09
C PRO A 53 -6.45 -23.01 -19.55
N LEU A 54 -6.69 -23.04 -18.24
CA LEU A 54 -7.49 -24.09 -17.58
C LEU A 54 -8.98 -23.94 -17.85
N ALA A 55 -9.46 -22.71 -18.09
CA ALA A 55 -10.89 -22.42 -18.25
C ALA A 55 -11.38 -22.53 -19.71
N GLY A 56 -10.49 -22.66 -20.71
CA GLY A 56 -10.83 -22.85 -22.12
C GLY A 56 -10.95 -21.55 -22.93
N LYS A 57 -10.85 -21.62 -24.27
CA LYS A 57 -10.68 -20.46 -25.18
C LYS A 57 -11.77 -19.38 -25.10
N ASP A 58 -12.99 -19.72 -24.70
CA ASP A 58 -14.14 -18.78 -24.61
C ASP A 58 -14.42 -18.27 -23.19
N SER A 59 -13.54 -18.55 -22.23
CA SER A 59 -13.77 -18.32 -20.80
C SER A 59 -13.37 -16.93 -20.28
N GLY A 60 -13.34 -15.90 -21.15
CA GLY A 60 -12.95 -14.54 -20.78
C GLY A 60 -13.72 -13.99 -19.56
N LEU A 61 -15.01 -14.33 -19.44
CA LEU A 61 -15.85 -13.96 -18.31
C LEU A 61 -15.46 -14.67 -17.00
N ILE A 62 -15.14 -15.97 -17.06
CA ILE A 62 -14.73 -16.76 -15.89
C ILE A 62 -13.40 -16.26 -15.36
N SER A 63 -12.47 -15.92 -16.25
CA SER A 63 -11.19 -15.30 -15.90
C SER A 63 -11.38 -13.95 -15.18
N LEU A 64 -12.28 -13.09 -15.66
CA LEU A 64 -12.63 -11.82 -15.01
C LEU A 64 -13.29 -12.02 -13.64
N LEU A 65 -14.15 -13.04 -13.51
CA LEU A 65 -14.81 -13.37 -12.24
C LEU A 65 -13.79 -13.84 -11.20
N ILE A 66 -12.83 -14.68 -11.59
CA ILE A 66 -11.76 -15.13 -10.69
C ILE A 66 -10.86 -13.95 -10.27
N TYR A 67 -10.49 -13.09 -11.21
CA TYR A 67 -9.77 -11.85 -10.89
C TYR A 67 -10.52 -11.01 -9.85
N ALA A 68 -11.82 -10.79 -10.04
CA ALA A 68 -12.67 -10.01 -9.14
C ALA A 68 -12.77 -10.62 -7.74
N VAL A 69 -12.89 -11.95 -7.64
CA VAL A 69 -12.91 -12.66 -6.35
C VAL A 69 -11.56 -12.53 -5.64
N LEU A 70 -10.44 -12.73 -6.35
CA LEU A 70 -9.10 -12.64 -5.78
C LEU A 70 -8.80 -11.25 -5.22
N ILE A 71 -9.09 -10.18 -5.99
CA ILE A 71 -8.82 -8.82 -5.52
C ILE A 71 -9.71 -8.45 -4.31
N THR A 72 -10.96 -8.93 -4.29
CA THR A 72 -11.88 -8.71 -3.16
C THR A 72 -11.38 -9.42 -1.91
N LEU A 73 -10.96 -10.68 -2.02
CA LEU A 73 -10.39 -11.42 -0.89
C LEU A 73 -9.12 -10.75 -0.37
N LEU A 74 -8.23 -10.30 -1.25
CA LEU A 74 -7.02 -9.58 -0.85
C LEU A 74 -7.36 -8.28 -0.11
N ALA A 75 -8.31 -7.50 -0.64
CA ALA A 75 -8.77 -6.28 0.00
C ALA A 75 -9.34 -6.54 1.40
N VAL A 76 -10.19 -7.56 1.56
CA VAL A 76 -10.75 -7.96 2.85
C VAL A 76 -9.64 -8.41 3.81
N LEU A 77 -8.69 -9.23 3.37
CA LEU A 77 -7.58 -9.69 4.21
C LEU A 77 -6.73 -8.53 4.69
N VAL A 78 -6.33 -7.62 3.80
CA VAL A 78 -5.50 -6.45 4.16
C VAL A 78 -6.26 -5.53 5.12
N THR A 79 -7.50 -5.15 4.78
CA THR A 79 -8.30 -4.24 5.61
C THR A 79 -8.66 -4.82 6.97
N TYR A 80 -8.97 -6.12 7.04
CA TYR A 80 -9.25 -6.82 8.29
C TYR A 80 -8.01 -6.87 9.20
N ASN A 81 -6.84 -7.21 8.64
CA ASN A 81 -5.60 -7.23 9.42
C ASN A 81 -5.22 -5.82 9.90
N LEU A 82 -5.33 -4.80 9.05
CA LEU A 82 -5.08 -3.42 9.46
C LEU A 82 -6.03 -2.96 10.57
N THR A 83 -7.32 -3.28 10.47
CA THR A 83 -8.32 -2.96 11.50
C THR A 83 -7.96 -3.62 12.84
N LYS A 84 -7.52 -4.89 12.80
CA LYS A 84 -7.07 -5.62 14.00
C LYS A 84 -5.82 -5.00 14.61
N LEU A 85 -4.87 -4.55 13.80
CA LEU A 85 -3.67 -3.85 14.27
C LEU A 85 -4.02 -2.52 14.95
N VAL A 86 -4.92 -1.72 14.35
CA VAL A 86 -5.36 -0.44 14.93
C VAL A 86 -6.07 -0.66 16.26
N ARG A 87 -6.91 -1.70 16.39
CA ARG A 87 -7.63 -2.00 17.64
C ARG A 87 -6.72 -2.50 18.78
N ARG A 88 -5.50 -2.93 18.47
CA ARG A 88 -4.57 -3.53 19.45
C ARG A 88 -3.66 -2.49 20.11
N ASN A 89 -3.60 -1.28 19.56
CA ASN A 89 -2.96 -0.10 20.15
C ASN A 89 -4.01 0.88 20.69
#